data_AF-A0A2V8VDA1-F1
#
_entry.id   AF-A0A2V8VDA1-F1
#
_cell.length_a   1.000
_cell.length_b   1.000
_cell.length_c   1.000
_cell.angle_alpha   90.00
_cell.angle_beta   90.00
_cell.angle_gamma   90.00
#
_symmetry.space_group_name_H-M   'P 1'
#
loop_
_entity.id
_entity.type
_entity.pdbx_description
1 polymer ?
#
loop_
_entity_poly.entity_id
_entity_poly.type
_entity_poly.pdbx_seq_one_letter_code
_entity_poly.pdbx_strand_id
1 'polypeptide(L)'
;MPFACSIALAAAFLILPFEASAQKRREAILRLRDDVSTAMAHTTLNEKQTEKLDRCRQTLLLSAQSGRARKVTAKKDLDNALKDIEKALHGGPFQPEDQDLVRKDIDQLRTIERNQRARRYARRRTY
;
A
#
# COMPACT_ATOMS: atom_id res chain seq x y z
N MET A 1 42.15 -29.39 25.18
CA MET A 1 42.22 -28.36 24.12
C MET A 1 40.79 -27.98 23.72
N PRO A 2 40.23 -26.88 24.22
CA PRO A 2 38.92 -26.37 23.81
C PRO A 2 39.05 -25.33 22.67
N PHE A 3 37.91 -24.93 22.10
CA PHE A 3 37.69 -23.91 21.05
C PHE A 3 37.97 -24.43 19.61
N ALA A 4 37.08 -24.30 18.61
CA ALA A 4 36.22 -23.17 18.35
C ALA A 4 34.91 -23.58 17.65
N CYS A 5 33.80 -23.35 18.35
CA CYS A 5 32.47 -23.26 17.76
C CYS A 5 32.14 -21.77 17.73
N SER A 6 32.33 -21.03 16.62
CA SER A 6 31.91 -19.62 16.50
C SER A 6 32.12 -19.01 15.08
N ILE A 7 31.59 -19.61 14.01
CA ILE A 7 31.38 -18.86 12.76
C ILE A 7 30.03 -19.25 12.15
N ALA A 8 28.94 -18.94 12.84
CA ALA A 8 27.59 -19.09 12.27
C ALA A 8 26.62 -17.97 12.70
N LEU A 9 27.12 -16.82 13.13
CA LEU A 9 26.29 -15.79 13.76
C LEU A 9 26.52 -14.37 13.23
N ALA A 10 27.00 -14.24 11.97
CA ALA A 10 27.20 -12.93 11.33
C ALA A 10 26.30 -12.67 10.11
N ALA A 11 25.39 -13.59 9.75
CA ALA A 11 24.53 -13.44 8.56
C ALA A 11 23.07 -13.06 8.88
N ALA A 12 22.68 -12.93 10.15
CA ALA A 12 21.29 -12.68 10.53
C ALA A 12 20.90 -11.18 10.56
N PHE A 13 21.86 -10.26 10.52
CA PHE A 13 21.59 -8.84 10.79
C PHE A 13 21.28 -7.96 9.57
N LEU A 14 21.23 -8.51 8.35
CA LEU A 14 21.00 -7.71 7.13
C LEU A 14 19.57 -7.78 6.55
N ILE A 15 18.61 -8.43 7.21
CA ILE A 15 17.27 -8.64 6.63
C ILE A 15 16.18 -7.73 7.25
N LEU A 16 16.36 -7.22 8.47
CA LEU A 16 15.23 -6.68 9.25
C LEU A 16 14.70 -5.26 8.93
N PRO A 17 15.45 -4.26 8.40
CA PRO A 17 14.85 -2.94 8.18
C PRO A 17 13.99 -2.87 6.90
N PHE A 18 14.05 -3.89 6.03
CA PHE A 18 13.31 -3.89 4.76
C PHE A 18 11.85 -4.32 4.94
N GLU A 19 11.60 -5.33 5.76
CA GLU A 19 10.27 -5.85 6.08
C GLU A 19 9.38 -4.78 6.71
N ALA A 20 9.86 -4.05 7.73
CA ALA A 20 9.04 -3.04 8.42
C ALA A 20 8.46 -1.95 7.49
N SER A 21 9.19 -1.56 6.44
CA SER A 21 8.71 -0.55 5.47
C SER A 21 7.73 -1.13 4.45
N ALA A 22 7.94 -2.38 4.03
CA ALA A 22 7.04 -3.09 3.13
C ALA A 22 5.73 -3.46 3.84
N GLN A 23 5.83 -3.82 5.12
CA GLN A 23 4.72 -4.18 5.99
C GLN A 23 3.83 -2.97 6.30
N LYS A 24 4.40 -1.80 6.63
CA LYS A 24 3.64 -0.55 6.76
C LYS A 24 2.89 -0.15 5.48
N ARG A 25 3.52 -0.32 4.31
CA ARG A 25 2.85 -0.07 3.02
C ARG A 25 1.70 -1.07 2.81
N ARG A 26 1.94 -2.35 3.09
CA ARG A 26 0.94 -3.41 2.95
C ARG A 26 -0.27 -3.18 3.86
N GLU A 27 -0.03 -2.85 5.12
CA GLU A 27 -1.06 -2.52 6.11
C GLU A 27 -1.89 -1.30 5.67
N ALA A 28 -1.25 -0.24 5.19
CA ALA A 28 -1.96 0.94 4.69
C ALA A 28 -2.84 0.61 3.46
N ILE A 29 -2.38 -0.25 2.55
CA ILE A 29 -3.17 -0.70 1.39
C ILE A 29 -4.38 -1.53 1.84
N LEU A 30 -4.20 -2.39 2.86
CA LEU A 30 -5.28 -3.23 3.38
C LEU A 30 -6.34 -2.40 4.11
N ARG A 31 -5.92 -1.43 4.94
CA ARG A 31 -6.83 -0.48 5.61
C ARG A 31 -7.67 0.29 4.59
N LEU A 32 -7.02 0.89 3.59
CA LEU A 32 -7.71 1.59 2.52
C LEU A 32 -8.75 0.73 1.81
N ARG A 33 -8.44 -0.55 1.55
CA ARG A 33 -9.36 -1.48 0.92
C ARG A 33 -10.58 -1.77 1.82
N ASP A 34 -10.36 -1.90 3.11
CA ASP A 34 -11.42 -2.20 4.07
C ASP A 34 -12.30 -0.96 4.31
N ASP A 35 -11.72 0.24 4.36
CA ASP A 35 -12.46 1.50 4.43
C ASP A 35 -13.31 1.74 3.17
N VAL A 36 -12.76 1.46 1.97
CA VAL A 36 -13.55 1.48 0.73
C VAL A 36 -14.68 0.45 0.79
N SER A 37 -14.46 -0.73 1.38
CA SER A 37 -15.52 -1.72 1.56
C SER A 37 -16.64 -1.24 2.47
N THR A 38 -16.27 -0.55 3.54
CA THR A 38 -17.21 0.03 4.51
C THR A 38 -18.01 1.15 3.84
N ALA A 39 -17.33 2.04 3.12
CA ALA A 39 -17.96 3.08 2.32
C ALA A 39 -18.93 2.53 1.26
N MET A 40 -18.59 1.40 0.62
CA MET A 40 -19.50 0.71 -0.30
C MET A 40 -20.71 0.09 0.41
N ALA A 41 -20.57 -0.36 1.66
CA ALA A 41 -21.68 -0.92 2.43
C ALA A 41 -22.66 0.16 2.93
N HIS A 42 -22.16 1.39 3.16
CA HIS A 42 -22.96 2.52 3.59
C HIS A 42 -23.73 3.21 2.46
N THR A 43 -23.54 2.78 1.20
CA THR A 43 -24.00 3.52 0.02
C THR A 43 -24.68 2.61 -0.99
N THR A 44 -25.73 3.12 -1.63
CA THR A 44 -26.41 2.45 -2.74
C THR A 44 -25.69 2.77 -4.03
N LEU A 45 -24.77 1.90 -4.43
CA LEU A 45 -23.98 2.03 -5.65
C LEU A 45 -24.67 1.35 -6.84
N ASN A 46 -24.51 1.94 -8.02
CA ASN A 46 -24.93 1.32 -9.27
C ASN A 46 -23.97 0.17 -9.64
N GLU A 47 -24.45 -0.84 -10.37
CA GLU A 47 -23.69 -2.05 -10.75
C GLU A 47 -22.33 -1.71 -11.39
N LYS A 48 -22.31 -0.72 -12.28
CA LYS A 48 -21.08 -0.22 -12.93
C LYS A 48 -20.10 0.45 -11.96
N GLN A 49 -20.59 1.08 -10.89
CA GLN A 49 -19.75 1.71 -9.86
C GLN A 49 -19.18 0.64 -8.93
N THR A 50 -20.00 -0.34 -8.55
CA THR A 50 -19.60 -1.50 -7.76
C THR A 50 -18.50 -2.29 -8.45
N GLU A 51 -18.67 -2.63 -9.74
CA GLU A 51 -17.64 -3.34 -10.50
C GLU A 51 -16.31 -2.57 -10.57
N LYS A 52 -16.37 -1.25 -10.76
CA LYS A 52 -15.16 -0.41 -10.80
C LYS A 52 -14.43 -0.42 -9.45
N LEU A 53 -15.17 -0.27 -8.35
CA LEU A 53 -14.60 -0.28 -7.01
C LEU A 53 -14.06 -1.65 -6.65
N ASP A 54 -14.72 -2.74 -7.04
CA ASP A 54 -14.22 -4.10 -6.83
C ASP A 54 -12.93 -4.36 -7.61
N ARG A 55 -12.83 -3.89 -8.86
CA ARG A 55 -11.56 -3.94 -9.62
C ARG A 55 -10.46 -3.14 -8.94
N CYS A 56 -10.79 -1.97 -8.36
CA CYS A 56 -9.83 -1.18 -7.59
C CYS A 56 -9.38 -1.94 -6.32
N ARG A 57 -10.30 -2.54 -5.56
CA ARG A 57 -9.98 -3.36 -4.38
C ARG A 57 -9.11 -4.56 -4.73
N GLN A 58 -9.37 -5.22 -5.84
CA GLN A 58 -8.55 -6.33 -6.33
C GLN A 58 -7.14 -5.85 -6.70
N THR A 59 -7.03 -4.68 -7.35
CA THR A 59 -5.75 -4.04 -7.66
C THR A 59 -4.97 -3.66 -6.40
N LEU A 60 -5.65 -3.15 -5.37
CA LEU A 60 -5.07 -2.87 -4.05
C LEU A 60 -4.52 -4.16 -3.44
N LEU A 61 -5.28 -5.26 -3.41
CA LEU A 61 -4.79 -6.55 -2.90
C LEU A 61 -3.56 -7.06 -3.66
N LEU A 62 -3.58 -7.01 -5.00
CA LEU A 62 -2.44 -7.40 -5.83
C LEU A 62 -1.22 -6.50 -5.57
N SER A 63 -1.43 -5.20 -5.33
CA SER A 63 -0.35 -4.27 -4.99
C SER A 63 0.24 -4.48 -3.59
N ALA A 64 -0.57 -4.98 -2.65
CA ALA A 64 -0.18 -5.37 -1.30
C ALA A 64 0.59 -6.71 -1.29
N GLN A 65 0.23 -7.64 -2.19
CA GLN A 65 0.88 -8.94 -2.33
C GLN A 65 2.13 -8.91 -3.23
N SER A 66 2.19 -7.98 -4.19
CA SER A 66 3.34 -7.85 -5.08
C SER A 66 4.57 -7.34 -4.32
N GLY A 67 5.46 -8.28 -4.00
CA GLY A 67 6.79 -8.00 -3.48
C GLY A 67 7.71 -7.30 -4.51
N ARG A 68 9.02 -7.32 -4.26
CA ARG A 68 10.03 -6.60 -5.08
C ARG A 68 9.96 -6.89 -6.60
N ALA A 69 9.39 -8.02 -7.03
CA ALA A 69 9.43 -8.52 -8.41
C ALA A 69 8.60 -7.72 -9.43
N ARG A 70 7.56 -6.97 -9.03
CA ARG A 70 6.70 -6.18 -9.96
C ARG A 70 6.54 -4.72 -9.54
N LYS A 71 7.56 -4.13 -8.91
CA LYS A 71 7.49 -2.83 -8.23
C LYS A 71 7.07 -1.63 -9.08
N VAL A 72 7.30 -1.64 -10.38
CA VAL A 72 7.07 -0.46 -11.25
C VAL A 72 5.66 -0.47 -11.83
N THR A 73 5.23 -1.61 -12.39
CA THR A 73 3.87 -1.80 -12.90
C THR A 73 2.85 -1.76 -11.77
N ALA A 74 3.09 -2.50 -10.69
CA ALA A 74 2.20 -2.49 -9.51
C ALA A 74 2.07 -1.12 -8.85
N LYS A 75 3.05 -0.22 -9.02
CA LYS A 75 2.96 1.15 -8.50
C LYS A 75 2.06 2.04 -9.38
N LYS A 76 2.18 1.92 -10.70
CA LYS A 76 1.32 2.67 -11.63
C LYS A 76 -0.13 2.18 -11.54
N ASP A 77 -0.32 0.87 -11.43
CA ASP A 77 -1.64 0.26 -11.26
C ASP A 77 -2.28 0.66 -9.93
N LEU A 78 -1.48 0.70 -8.86
CA LEU A 78 -1.90 1.23 -7.56
C LEU A 78 -2.30 2.71 -7.67
N ASP A 79 -1.45 3.57 -8.23
CA ASP A 79 -1.75 5.01 -8.33
C ASP A 79 -2.99 5.30 -9.21
N ASN A 80 -3.22 4.48 -10.25
CA ASN A 80 -4.44 4.54 -11.05
C ASN A 80 -5.66 4.11 -10.23
N ALA A 81 -5.58 2.98 -9.50
CA ALA A 81 -6.66 2.52 -8.64
C ALA A 81 -7.02 3.56 -7.55
N LEU A 82 -6.02 4.22 -6.95
CA LEU A 82 -6.28 5.29 -5.98
C LEU A 82 -7.02 6.48 -6.61
N LYS A 83 -6.64 6.90 -7.82
CA LYS A 83 -7.34 7.97 -8.54
C LYS A 83 -8.76 7.59 -8.93
N ASP A 84 -8.97 6.33 -9.30
CA ASP A 84 -10.29 5.83 -9.67
C ASP A 84 -11.20 5.73 -8.44
N ILE A 85 -10.66 5.32 -7.28
CA ILE A 85 -11.36 5.36 -5.98
C ILE A 85 -11.71 6.81 -5.61
N GLU A 86 -10.74 7.73 -5.68
CA GLU A 86 -10.95 9.15 -5.35
C GLU A 86 -12.03 9.79 -6.24
N LYS A 87 -12.04 9.47 -7.54
CA LYS A 87 -13.10 9.90 -8.47
C LYS A 87 -14.45 9.27 -8.17
N ALA A 88 -14.48 7.98 -7.85
CA ALA A 88 -15.71 7.28 -7.53
C ALA A 88 -16.35 7.83 -6.25
N LEU A 89 -15.53 8.16 -5.25
CA LEU A 89 -15.96 8.77 -3.99
C LEU A 89 -16.49 10.19 -4.18
N HIS A 90 -15.79 11.01 -4.95
CA HIS A 90 -16.17 12.41 -5.17
C HIS A 90 -17.40 12.58 -6.08
N GLY A 91 -17.69 11.59 -6.94
CA GLY A 91 -18.82 11.59 -7.87
C GLY A 91 -19.96 10.63 -7.50
N GLY A 92 -19.86 9.93 -6.36
CA GLY A 92 -20.81 8.90 -5.93
C GLY A 92 -21.65 9.33 -4.72
N PRO A 93 -22.68 8.56 -4.35
CA PRO A 93 -23.56 8.82 -3.22
C PRO A 93 -22.88 8.45 -1.87
N PHE A 94 -21.62 8.84 -1.68
CA PHE A 94 -20.85 8.50 -0.49
C PHE A 94 -21.04 9.51 0.62
N GLN A 95 -21.09 9.03 1.87
CA GLN A 95 -21.13 9.91 3.03
C GLN A 95 -19.81 10.71 3.12
N PRO A 96 -19.86 12.00 3.49
CA PRO A 96 -18.66 12.84 3.55
C PRO A 96 -17.61 12.30 4.54
N GLU A 97 -18.05 11.63 5.61
CA GLU A 97 -17.18 11.00 6.59
C GLU A 97 -16.36 9.85 6.00
N ASP A 98 -16.99 8.97 5.21
CA ASP A 98 -16.31 7.89 4.49
C ASP A 98 -15.34 8.42 3.43
N GLN A 99 -15.73 9.50 2.73
CA GLN A 99 -14.87 10.16 1.74
C GLN A 99 -13.60 10.71 2.40
N ASP A 100 -13.73 11.35 3.56
CA ASP A 100 -12.60 11.92 4.30
C ASP A 100 -11.66 10.83 4.86
N LEU A 101 -12.21 9.70 5.33
CA LEU A 101 -11.42 8.56 5.79
C LEU A 101 -10.59 7.98 4.65
N VAL A 102 -11.23 7.66 3.53
CA VAL A 102 -10.53 7.10 2.37
C VAL A 102 -9.49 8.08 1.83
N ARG A 103 -9.78 9.38 1.83
CA ARG A 103 -8.83 10.41 1.40
C ARG A 103 -7.60 10.49 2.30
N LYS A 104 -7.78 10.44 3.62
CA LYS A 104 -6.68 10.39 4.59
C LYS A 104 -5.81 9.16 4.36
N ASP A 105 -6.40 8.01 4.09
CA ASP A 105 -5.68 6.76 3.83
C ASP A 105 -4.87 6.80 2.53
N ILE A 106 -5.43 7.40 1.47
CA ILE A 106 -4.71 7.66 0.21
C ILE A 106 -3.49 8.56 0.46
N ASP A 107 -3.65 9.62 1.24
CA ASP A 107 -2.56 10.57 1.54
C ASP A 107 -1.48 9.95 2.43
N GLN A 108 -1.88 9.12 3.41
CA GLN A 108 -0.93 8.34 4.22
C GLN A 108 -0.11 7.39 3.33
N LEU A 109 -0.77 6.68 2.41
CA LEU A 109 -0.10 5.78 1.48
C LEU A 109 0.90 6.53 0.58
N ARG A 110 0.50 7.65 -0.01
CA ARG A 110 1.36 8.51 -0.84
C ARG A 110 2.58 9.02 -0.04
N THR A 111 2.37 9.38 1.22
CA THR A 111 3.45 9.82 2.13
C THR A 111 4.44 8.70 2.42
N ILE A 112 3.95 7.48 2.69
CA ILE A 112 4.80 6.30 2.87
C ILE A 112 5.64 6.04 1.61
N GLU A 113 5.04 6.10 0.42
CA GLU A 113 5.77 5.90 -0.83
C GLU A 113 6.83 6.99 -1.12
N ARG A 114 6.52 8.26 -0.83
CA ARG A 114 7.48 9.37 -0.93
C ARG A 114 8.66 9.18 0.03
N ASN A 115 8.39 8.84 1.28
CA ASN A 115 9.41 8.59 2.29
C ASN A 115 10.30 7.38 1.94
N GLN A 116 9.72 6.32 1.38
CA GLN A 116 10.49 5.19 0.85
C GLN A 116 11.39 5.61 -0.31
N ARG A 117 10.91 6.47 -1.21
CA ARG A 117 11.69 6.97 -2.34
C ARG A 117 12.86 7.83 -1.86
N ALA A 118 12.63 8.78 -0.95
CA ALA A 118 13.65 9.64 -0.38
C ALA A 118 14.76 8.83 0.31
N ARG A 119 14.41 7.83 1.13
CA ARG A 119 15.36 6.93 1.78
C ARG A 119 16.23 6.14 0.79
N ARG A 120 15.67 5.72 -0.35
CA ARG A 120 16.45 5.03 -1.40
C ARG A 120 17.45 5.96 -2.08
N TYR A 121 17.08 7.21 -2.35
CA TYR A 121 18.00 8.19 -2.93
C TYR A 121 19.12 8.56 -1.96
N ALA A 122 18.83 8.73 -0.67
CA ALA A 122 19.85 8.99 0.35
C ALA A 122 20.90 7.86 0.39
N ARG A 123 20.46 6.59 0.39
CA ARG A 123 21.36 5.43 0.38
C ARG A 123 22.24 5.31 -0.87
N ARG A 124 21.75 5.75 -2.03
CA ARG A 124 22.52 5.73 -3.29
C ARG A 124 23.59 6.83 -3.35
N ARG A 125 23.52 7.85 -2.49
CA ARG A 125 24.44 8.99 -2.47
C ARG A 125 25.60 8.79 -1.50
N THR A 126 25.48 7.81 -0.61
CA THR A 126 26.49 7.41 0.40
C THR A 126 27.38 6.24 -0.05
N TYR A 127 27.24 5.77 -1.30
CA TYR A 127 28.11 4.79 -1.93
C TYR A 127 28.76 5.39 -3.17
#